data_AF-A0A850M7J8-F1
#
_entry.id   AF-A0A850M7J8-F1
#
_cell.length_a   1.000
_cell.length_b   1.000
_cell.length_c   1.000
_cell.angle_alpha   90.00
_cell.angle_beta   90.00
_cell.angle_gamma   90.00
#
_symmetry.space_group_name_H-M   'P 1'
#
loop_
_entity.id
_entity.type
_entity.pdbx_description
1 polymer ?
#
loop_
_entity_poly.entity_id
_entity_poly.type
_entity_poly.pdbx_seq_one_letter_code
_entity_poly.pdbx_strand_id
1 'polypeptide(L)'
;MTKSARRKDKVLGRPKYQKALDLLRVIGNNAVHPGVIDIKDDKDTAISLFNWLNMLVENLITEPKKIDEFYDKLPNSAKTAIKKRDSK
;
A
#
# COMPACT_ATOMS: atom_id res chain seq x y z
N MET A 1 20.55 -1.27 15.40
CA MET A 1 19.28 -1.24 14.63
C MET A 1 19.09 -2.57 13.92
N THR A 2 18.04 -3.32 14.24
CA THR A 2 17.80 -4.70 13.79
C THR A 2 17.21 -4.75 12.37
N LYS A 3 17.55 -5.82 11.62
CA LYS A 3 17.11 -6.09 10.22
C LYS A 3 15.59 -6.01 9.99
N SER A 4 14.78 -6.01 11.06
CA SER A 4 13.32 -5.89 11.02
C SER A 4 12.83 -4.51 10.55
N ALA A 5 13.55 -3.43 10.88
CA ALA A 5 13.18 -2.07 10.45
C ALA A 5 13.32 -1.88 8.92
N ARG A 6 14.31 -2.53 8.31
CA ARG A 6 14.67 -2.37 6.89
C ARG A 6 13.65 -2.96 5.91
N ARG A 7 12.70 -3.79 6.36
CA ARG A 7 11.61 -4.33 5.52
C ARG A 7 10.46 -3.34 5.35
N LYS A 8 10.14 -2.53 6.37
CA LYS A 8 9.03 -1.57 6.32
C LYS A 8 9.32 -0.42 5.34
N ASP A 9 10.57 0.02 5.30
CA ASP A 9 11.01 1.12 4.42
C ASP A 9 10.97 0.75 2.92
N LYS A 10 11.06 -0.54 2.58
CA LYS A 10 11.08 -0.97 1.17
C LYS A 10 9.69 -1.09 0.54
N VAL A 11 8.65 -1.29 1.37
CA VAL A 11 7.25 -1.35 0.92
C VAL A 11 6.67 0.06 0.75
N LEU A 12 7.03 0.99 1.64
CA LEU A 12 6.65 2.41 1.57
C LEU A 12 7.57 3.26 0.66
N GLY A 13 8.76 2.76 0.31
CA GLY A 13 9.78 3.48 -0.46
C GLY A 13 9.52 3.64 -1.95
N ARG A 14 8.28 3.56 -2.45
CA ARG A 14 7.97 4.00 -3.81
C ARG A 14 7.43 5.44 -3.75
N PRO A 15 8.13 6.43 -4.33
CA PRO A 15 7.71 7.84 -4.32
C PRO A 15 6.27 8.08 -4.77
N LYS A 16 5.71 7.19 -5.59
CA LYS A 16 4.33 7.26 -6.07
C LYS A 16 3.26 6.96 -5.01
N TYR A 17 3.48 6.01 -4.09
CA TYR A 17 2.46 5.64 -3.10
C TYR A 17 2.45 6.61 -1.93
N GLN A 18 3.60 7.17 -1.54
CA GLN A 18 3.67 8.28 -0.60
C GLN A 18 2.90 9.50 -1.11
N LYS A 19 3.14 9.92 -2.36
CA LYS A 19 2.39 11.01 -2.98
C LYS A 19 0.87 10.76 -3.02
N ALA A 20 0.45 9.53 -3.33
CA ALA A 20 -0.96 9.16 -3.32
C ALA A 20 -1.59 9.21 -1.91
N LEU A 21 -0.85 8.77 -0.90
CA LEU A 21 -1.27 8.85 0.50
C LEU A 21 -1.33 10.29 1.01
N ASP A 22 -0.35 11.12 0.64
CA ASP A 22 -0.32 12.55 0.97
C ASP A 22 -1.51 13.29 0.34
N LEU A 23 -1.84 12.97 -0.92
CA LEU A 23 -3.02 13.50 -1.61
C LEU A 23 -4.30 13.12 -0.86
N LEU A 24 -4.46 11.84 -0.52
CA LEU A 24 -5.63 11.34 0.21
C LEU A 24 -5.79 12.03 1.57
N ARG A 25 -4.68 12.24 2.29
CA ARG A 25 -4.65 12.96 3.56
C ARG A 25 -5.08 14.42 3.41
N VAL A 26 -4.55 15.13 2.42
CA VAL A 26 -4.87 16.55 2.20
C VAL A 26 -6.32 16.72 1.78
N ILE A 27 -6.80 15.92 0.81
CA ILE A 27 -8.20 15.98 0.35
C ILE A 27 -9.14 15.61 1.50
N GLY A 28 -8.88 14.51 2.21
CA GLY A 28 -9.72 14.06 3.31
C GLY A 28 -9.81 15.09 4.44
N ASN A 29 -8.70 15.73 4.82
CA ASN A 29 -8.69 16.76 5.86
C ASN A 29 -9.38 18.06 5.42
N ASN A 30 -9.32 18.40 4.14
CA ASN A 30 -9.98 19.60 3.61
C ASN A 30 -11.49 19.40 3.39
N ALA A 31 -11.94 18.15 3.28
CA ALA A 31 -13.37 17.81 3.13
C ALA A 31 -14.18 17.93 4.44
N VAL A 32 -13.51 18.08 5.59
CA VAL A 32 -14.17 18.25 6.90
C VAL A 32 -13.94 19.66 7.46
N HIS A 33 -14.96 20.51 7.39
CA HIS A 33 -15.00 21.74 8.18
C HIS A 33 -15.44 21.43 9.63
N PRO A 34 -14.71 21.89 10.67
CA PRO A 34 -15.12 21.67 12.05
C PRO A 34 -16.44 22.39 12.36
N GLY A 35 -17.45 21.64 12.82
CA GLY A 35 -18.67 22.21 13.41
C GLY A 35 -19.90 22.32 12.51
N VAL A 36 -19.83 21.90 11.24
CA VAL A 36 -21.01 21.80 10.35
C VAL A 36 -20.92 20.49 9.58
N ILE A 37 -21.98 19.66 9.65
CA ILE A 37 -22.14 18.55 8.70
C ILE A 37 -22.50 19.21 7.37
N ASP A 38 -21.55 19.29 6.44
CA ASP A 38 -21.86 19.70 5.08
C ASP A 38 -22.59 18.55 4.38
N ILE A 39 -23.91 18.66 4.28
CA ILE A 39 -24.78 17.66 3.63
C ILE A 39 -24.60 17.71 2.10
N LYS A 40 -23.84 18.67 1.57
CA LYS A 40 -23.41 18.74 0.16
C LYS A 40 -22.05 18.08 -0.08
N ASP A 41 -21.69 17.12 0.75
CA ASP A 41 -20.50 16.29 0.54
C ASP A 41 -20.46 15.80 -0.92
N ASP A 42 -19.37 16.13 -1.61
CA ASP A 42 -19.27 15.93 -3.05
C ASP A 42 -19.09 14.44 -3.34
N LYS A 43 -20.18 13.78 -3.72
CA LYS A 43 -20.23 12.35 -4.03
C LYS A 43 -19.11 11.93 -4.98
N ASP A 44 -18.74 12.79 -5.93
CA ASP A 44 -17.68 12.49 -6.89
C ASP A 44 -16.29 12.52 -6.23
N THR A 45 -16.06 13.45 -5.30
CA THR A 45 -14.88 13.46 -4.43
C THR A 45 -14.82 12.20 -3.56
N ALA A 46 -15.92 11.80 -2.92
CA ALA A 46 -15.97 10.59 -2.10
C ALA A 46 -15.65 9.32 -2.92
N ILE A 47 -16.27 9.16 -4.09
CA ILE A 47 -15.99 8.05 -5.02
C ILE A 47 -14.51 8.06 -5.45
N SER A 48 -13.97 9.23 -5.76
CA SER A 48 -12.56 9.37 -6.13
C SER A 48 -11.64 8.93 -5.00
N LEU A 49 -11.89 9.36 -3.76
CA LEU A 49 -11.13 8.95 -2.58
C LEU A 49 -11.18 7.43 -2.35
N PHE A 50 -12.36 6.81 -2.51
CA PHE A 50 -12.49 5.35 -2.42
C PHE A 50 -11.68 4.62 -3.49
N ASN A 51 -11.64 5.13 -4.72
CA ASN A 51 -10.82 4.55 -5.79
C ASN A 51 -9.32 4.64 -5.45
N TRP A 52 -8.86 5.77 -4.92
CA TRP A 52 -7.47 5.93 -4.46
C TRP A 52 -7.15 4.97 -3.32
N LEU A 53 -8.05 4.83 -2.33
CA LEU A 53 -7.89 3.89 -1.23
C LEU A 53 -7.82 2.43 -1.73
N ASN A 54 -8.75 2.03 -2.60
CA ASN A 54 -8.78 0.68 -3.18
C ASN A 54 -7.48 0.36 -3.93
N MET A 55 -6.98 1.31 -4.72
CA MET A 55 -5.70 1.16 -5.42
C MET A 55 -4.55 0.96 -4.41
N LEU A 56 -4.50 1.75 -3.34
CA LEU A 56 -3.45 1.63 -2.32
C LEU A 56 -3.50 0.29 -1.59
N VAL A 57 -4.69 -0.16 -1.20
CA VAL A 57 -4.89 -1.46 -0.54
C VAL A 57 -4.47 -2.60 -1.46
N GLU A 58 -4.86 -2.57 -2.73
CA GLU A 58 -4.48 -3.62 -3.68
C GLU A 58 -2.95 -3.71 -3.83
N ASN A 59 -2.28 -2.58 -4.03
CA ASN A 59 -0.85 -2.55 -4.31
C ASN A 59 0.04 -2.81 -3.08
N LEU A 60 -0.39 -2.34 -1.90
CA LEU A 60 0.44 -2.38 -0.68
C LEU A 60 0.14 -3.59 0.21
N ILE A 61 -1.05 -4.20 0.06
CA ILE A 61 -1.50 -5.27 0.94
C ILE A 61 -1.85 -6.52 0.13
N THR A 62 -2.80 -6.41 -0.80
CA THR A 62 -3.32 -7.58 -1.52
C THR A 62 -2.28 -8.23 -2.42
N GLU A 63 -1.63 -7.45 -3.28
CA GLU A 63 -0.64 -7.93 -4.25
C GLU A 63 0.58 -8.56 -3.55
N PRO A 64 1.23 -7.92 -2.56
CA PRO A 64 2.33 -8.55 -1.82
C PRO A 64 1.92 -9.86 -1.17
N LYS A 65 0.74 -9.92 -0.55
CA LYS A 65 0.23 -11.14 0.09
C LYS A 65 0.02 -12.26 -0.93
N LYS A 66 -0.58 -11.96 -2.08
CA LYS A 66 -0.76 -12.94 -3.17
C LYS A 66 0.59 -13.48 -3.65
N ILE A 67 1.59 -12.60 -3.84
CA ILE A 67 2.94 -13.00 -4.26
C ILE A 67 3.56 -13.97 -3.23
N ASP A 68 3.49 -13.63 -1.95
CA ASP A 68 4.02 -14.48 -0.88
C ASP A 68 3.30 -15.84 -0.84
N GLU A 69 1.97 -15.87 -0.96
CA GLU A 69 1.18 -17.10 -1.02
C GLU A 69 1.57 -18.00 -2.20
N PHE A 70 1.82 -17.42 -3.38
CA PHE A 70 2.29 -18.19 -4.55
C PHE A 70 3.73 -18.66 -4.40
N TYR A 71 4.61 -17.81 -3.85
CA TYR A 71 5.99 -18.17 -3.55
C TYR A 71 6.05 -19.34 -2.56
N ASP A 72 5.17 -19.35 -1.57
CA ASP A 72 5.10 -20.40 -0.56
C ASP A 72 4.67 -21.75 -1.12
N LYS A 73 3.93 -21.78 -2.23
CA LYS A 73 3.57 -23.01 -2.94
C LYS A 73 4.72 -23.63 -3.75
N LEU A 74 5.86 -22.93 -3.91
CA LEU A 74 7.01 -23.49 -4.63
C LEU A 74 7.64 -24.69 -3.90
N PRO A 75 8.16 -25.69 -4.62
CA PRO A 75 8.93 -26.77 -4.02
C PRO A 75 10.17 -26.26 -3.27
N ASN A 76 10.56 -26.96 -2.19
CA ASN A 76 11.72 -26.58 -1.37
C ASN A 76 13.03 -26.52 -2.18
N SER A 77 13.17 -27.36 -3.22
CA SER A 77 14.32 -27.34 -4.13
C SER A 77 14.43 -26.01 -4.88
N ALA A 78 13.31 -25.50 -5.42
CA ALA A 78 13.25 -24.21 -6.10
C ALA A 78 13.53 -23.04 -5.15
N LYS A 79 12.93 -23.06 -3.95
CA LYS A 79 13.20 -22.05 -2.89
C LYS A 79 14.68 -22.02 -2.50
N THR A 80 15.33 -23.17 -2.40
CA THR A 80 16.76 -23.29 -2.08
C THR A 80 17.65 -22.73 -3.19
N ALA A 81 17.32 -23.02 -4.45
CA ALA A 81 18.04 -22.48 -5.61
C ALA A 81 17.95 -20.95 -5.67
N ILE A 82 16.76 -20.38 -5.43
CA ILE A 82 16.54 -18.93 -5.35
C ILE A 82 17.39 -18.32 -4.23
N LYS A 83 17.37 -18.91 -3.03
CA LYS A 83 18.17 -18.42 -1.90
C LYS A 83 19.67 -18.42 -2.20
N LYS A 84 20.19 -19.45 -2.88
CA LYS A 84 21.60 -19.54 -3.30
C LYS A 84 21.97 -18.45 -4.32
N ARG A 85 21.06 -18.13 -5.25
CA ARG A 85 21.23 -17.04 -6.22
C ARG A 85 21.27 -15.69 -5.52
N ASP A 86 20.31 -15.42 -4.63
CA ASP A 86 20.17 -14.12 -3.96
C ASP A 86 21.25 -13.86 -2.88
N SER A 87 22.01 -14.89 -2.51
CA SER A 87 23.17 -14.79 -1.61
C SER A 87 24.50 -14.51 -2.32
N LYS A 88 24.50 -14.39 -3.65
CA LYS A 88 25.61 -13.81 -4.42
C LYS A 88 25.47 -12.30 -4.48
#